data_AF-A0A2W0AX00-F1
#
_entry.id   AF-A0A2W0AX00-F1
#
_cell.length_a   1.000
_cell.length_b   1.000
_cell.length_c   1.000
_cell.angle_alpha   90.00
_cell.angle_beta   90.00
_cell.angle_gamma   90.00
#
_symmetry.space_group_name_H-M   'P 1'
#
loop_
_entity.id
_entity.type
_entity.pdbx_description
1 polymer ?
#
loop_
_entity_poly.entity_id
_entity_poly.type
_entity_poly.pdbx_seq_one_letter_code
_entity_poly.pdbx_strand_id
1 'polypeptide(L)'
;MDDVLVDIGGANTVRELSENLRGAKAGEERSFVITYPEDAQDKRLAGKTLEYKVQIKAIKKKQIPELNDDFAKELGDFKSFEDLRKRIREQLESQKRHEIEHTAKDKLVQELVSRNNFPVPESLVDQQVTSRLERGFRALAAQGMRPEDMRKMDFGRLRQAQREAAVREVKASLILEKIADKENIQASDADLDLEVERFAQQWRQPVEAVRKKLTDEGTLERMRER
;
A
#
# COMPACT_ATOMS: atom_id res chain seq x y z
N MET A 1 27.00 -26.01 -4.11
CA MET A 1 26.34 -25.30 -5.22
C MET A 1 24.88 -25.69 -5.13
N ASP A 2 24.06 -24.75 -4.70
CA ASP A 2 22.61 -24.95 -4.56
C ASP A 2 21.95 -24.85 -5.93
N ASP A 3 20.91 -25.65 -6.16
CA ASP A 3 20.13 -25.62 -7.39
C ASP A 3 19.13 -24.46 -7.35
N VAL A 4 19.38 -23.41 -8.13
CA VAL A 4 18.54 -22.21 -8.14
C VAL A 4 17.58 -22.24 -9.33
N LEU A 5 16.29 -22.05 -9.05
CA LEU A 5 15.26 -21.92 -10.07
C LEU A 5 15.22 -20.45 -10.54
N VAL A 6 15.56 -20.21 -11.81
CA VAL A 6 15.62 -18.87 -12.40
C VAL A 6 14.54 -18.72 -13.45
N ASP A 7 13.73 -17.66 -13.34
CA ASP A 7 12.72 -17.31 -14.32
C ASP A 7 13.35 -16.48 -15.45
N ILE A 8 13.39 -17.03 -16.66
CA ILE A 8 14.00 -16.37 -17.82
C ILE A 8 13.06 -15.27 -18.31
N GLY A 9 13.52 -14.01 -18.23
CA GLY A 9 12.72 -12.83 -18.57
C GLY A 9 11.83 -12.30 -17.43
N GLY A 10 11.95 -12.86 -16.22
CA GLY A 10 11.26 -12.35 -15.03
C GLY A 10 11.81 -10.99 -14.58
N ALA A 11 10.97 -10.20 -13.91
CA ALA A 11 11.32 -8.85 -13.43
C ALA A 11 12.52 -8.81 -12.48
N ASN A 12 12.84 -9.94 -11.83
CA ASN A 12 13.96 -10.08 -10.89
C ASN A 12 15.23 -10.66 -11.53
N THR A 13 15.22 -10.96 -12.83
CA THR A 13 16.34 -11.58 -13.54
C THR A 13 17.03 -10.54 -14.42
N VAL A 14 18.36 -10.48 -14.35
CA VAL A 14 19.14 -9.58 -15.21
C VAL A 14 18.87 -9.91 -16.67
N ARG A 15 18.66 -8.88 -17.49
CA ARG A 15 18.33 -9.04 -18.91
C ARG A 15 19.42 -9.81 -19.67
N GLU A 16 20.68 -9.46 -19.43
CA GLU A 16 21.85 -10.17 -19.98
C GLU A 16 21.89 -11.65 -19.57
N LEU A 17 21.51 -11.98 -18.33
CA LEU A 17 21.40 -13.37 -17.88
C LEU A 17 20.34 -14.13 -18.68
N SER A 18 19.19 -13.50 -18.91
CA SER A 18 18.08 -14.10 -19.66
C SER A 18 18.41 -14.27 -21.14
N GLU A 19 19.13 -13.33 -21.75
CA GLU A 19 19.54 -13.43 -23.16
C GLU A 19 20.62 -14.48 -23.39
N ASN A 20 21.63 -14.55 -22.53
CA ASN A 20 22.70 -15.55 -22.65
C ASN A 20 22.21 -16.98 -22.39
N LEU A 21 21.16 -17.17 -21.57
CA LEU A 21 20.53 -18.46 -21.35
C LEU A 21 19.44 -18.79 -22.39
N ARG A 22 19.09 -17.85 -23.27
CA ARG A 22 18.07 -18.06 -24.32
C ARG A 22 18.61 -19.01 -25.39
N GLY A 23 17.81 -20.02 -25.71
CA GLY A 23 18.16 -21.04 -26.71
C GLY A 23 19.14 -22.11 -26.22
N ALA A 24 19.54 -22.09 -24.94
CA ALA A 24 20.34 -23.15 -24.35
C ALA A 24 19.48 -24.42 -24.13
N LYS A 25 20.10 -25.59 -24.19
CA LYS A 25 19.43 -26.89 -23.98
C LYS A 25 19.66 -27.42 -22.56
N ALA A 26 18.77 -28.30 -22.10
CA ALA A 26 18.98 -29.01 -20.85
C ALA A 26 20.25 -29.88 -20.96
N GLY A 27 21.12 -29.79 -19.96
CA GLY A 27 22.44 -30.42 -19.92
C GLY A 27 23.58 -29.55 -20.47
N GLU A 28 23.30 -28.38 -21.03
CA GLU A 28 24.34 -27.49 -21.58
C GLU A 28 25.04 -26.70 -20.47
N GLU A 29 26.36 -26.57 -20.56
CA GLU A 29 27.16 -25.64 -19.77
C GLU A 29 27.41 -24.39 -20.59
N ARG A 30 27.03 -23.21 -20.08
CA ARG A 30 27.39 -21.92 -20.67
C ARG A 30 28.23 -21.12 -19.70
N SER A 31 29.22 -20.45 -20.26
CA SER A 31 29.97 -19.40 -19.58
C SER A 31 29.70 -18.08 -20.28
N PHE A 32 29.36 -17.05 -19.52
CA PHE A 32 29.16 -15.70 -20.04
C PHE A 32 29.47 -14.68 -18.97
N VAL A 33 29.82 -13.48 -19.42
CA VAL A 33 30.20 -12.37 -18.56
C VAL A 33 29.02 -11.41 -18.49
N ILE A 34 28.59 -11.05 -17.28
CA ILE A 34 27.56 -10.04 -17.07
C ILE A 34 28.21 -8.83 -16.41
N THR A 35 27.91 -7.64 -16.93
CA THR A 35 28.34 -6.38 -16.32
C THR A 35 27.16 -5.73 -15.62
N TYR A 36 27.20 -5.67 -14.29
CA TYR A 36 26.13 -5.06 -13.52
C TYR A 36 26.26 -3.53 -13.55
N PRO A 37 25.17 -2.79 -13.84
CA PRO A 37 25.19 -1.33 -13.73
C PRO A 37 25.42 -0.89 -12.27
N GLU A 38 25.93 0.33 -12.08
CA GLU A 38 26.16 0.90 -10.74
C GLU A 38 24.87 1.06 -9.92
N ASP A 39 23.71 1.09 -10.58
CA ASP A 39 22.38 1.20 -9.97
C ASP A 39 21.73 -0.17 -9.64
N ALA A 40 22.49 -1.27 -9.68
CA ALA A 40 21.93 -2.59 -9.37
C ALA A 40 21.38 -2.65 -7.93
N GLN A 41 20.19 -3.26 -7.76
CA GLN A 41 19.51 -3.42 -6.47
C GLN A 41 20.40 -4.07 -5.40
N ASP A 42 21.34 -4.93 -5.83
CA ASP A 42 22.32 -5.54 -4.95
C ASP A 42 23.66 -4.77 -4.99
N LYS A 43 23.92 -4.00 -3.92
CA LYS A 43 25.14 -3.20 -3.77
C LYS A 43 26.44 -4.01 -3.86
N ARG A 44 26.38 -5.34 -3.70
CA ARG A 44 27.56 -6.21 -3.81
C ARG A 44 27.97 -6.48 -5.25
N LEU A 45 27.01 -6.38 -6.16
CA LEU A 45 27.14 -6.65 -7.59
C LEU A 45 27.25 -5.35 -8.41
N ALA A 46 26.77 -4.22 -7.89
CA ALA A 46 26.86 -2.91 -8.54
C ALA A 46 28.27 -2.58 -9.06
N GLY A 47 28.38 -2.27 -10.35
CA GLY A 47 29.62 -1.87 -11.02
C GLY A 47 30.64 -2.99 -11.24
N LYS A 48 30.29 -4.26 -10.95
CA LYS A 48 31.19 -5.40 -11.14
C LYS A 48 30.86 -6.19 -12.40
N THR A 49 31.92 -6.63 -13.05
CA THR A 49 31.86 -7.62 -14.12
C THR A 49 32.09 -9.00 -13.51
N LEU A 50 31.13 -9.90 -13.66
CA LEU A 50 31.19 -11.26 -13.11
C LEU A 50 31.08 -12.28 -14.23
N GLU A 51 31.96 -13.26 -14.22
CA GLU A 51 31.89 -14.43 -15.09
C GLU A 51 30.99 -15.47 -14.44
N TYR A 52 29.88 -15.80 -15.11
CA TYR A 52 28.96 -16.84 -14.68
C TYR A 52 29.21 -18.09 -15.48
N LYS A 53 29.52 -19.19 -14.79
CA LYS A 53 29.48 -20.53 -15.35
C LYS A 53 28.20 -21.22 -14.87
N VAL A 54 27.27 -21.45 -15.78
CA VAL A 54 25.93 -21.97 -15.49
C VAL A 54 25.75 -23.30 -16.18
N GLN A 55 25.39 -24.33 -15.41
CA GLN A 55 24.99 -25.63 -15.94
C GLN A 55 23.47 -25.73 -15.89
N ILE A 56 22.83 -25.88 -17.05
CA ILE A 56 21.38 -25.96 -17.13
C ILE A 56 20.96 -27.39 -16.82
N LYS A 57 20.54 -27.68 -15.58
CA LYS A 57 20.10 -29.04 -15.22
C LYS A 57 18.75 -29.42 -15.84
N ALA A 58 17.79 -28.51 -15.82
CA ALA A 58 16.45 -28.77 -16.33
C ALA A 58 15.81 -27.47 -16.84
N ILE A 59 15.11 -27.57 -17.97
CA ILE A 59 14.29 -26.47 -18.51
C ILE A 59 12.84 -26.82 -18.21
N LYS A 60 12.23 -26.08 -17.28
CA LYS A 60 10.79 -26.20 -17.00
C LYS A 60 10.07 -25.12 -17.77
N LYS A 61 9.10 -25.50 -18.60
CA LYS A 61 8.21 -24.53 -19.25
C LYS A 61 7.05 -24.25 -18.31
N LYS A 62 6.86 -22.99 -17.91
CA LYS A 62 5.66 -22.56 -17.21
C LYS A 62 4.48 -22.72 -18.17
N GLN A 63 3.68 -23.76 -17.95
CA GLN A 63 2.40 -23.89 -18.64
C GLN A 63 1.43 -22.99 -17.91
N ILE A 64 0.91 -22.00 -18.63
CA ILE A 64 -0.21 -21.21 -18.13
C ILE A 64 -1.41 -22.16 -18.21
N PRO A 65 -2.06 -22.50 -17.09
CA PRO A 65 -3.25 -23.33 -17.12
C PRO A 65 -4.31 -22.68 -18.01
N GLU A 66 -5.10 -23.51 -18.69
CA GLU A 66 -6.21 -23.00 -19.47
C GLU A 66 -7.23 -22.33 -18.54
N LEU A 67 -7.75 -21.18 -18.95
CA LEU A 67 -8.76 -20.44 -18.19
C LEU A 67 -10.10 -21.19 -18.29
N ASN A 68 -10.26 -22.23 -17.48
CA ASN A 68 -11.42 -23.11 -17.46
C ASN A 68 -12.02 -23.20 -16.04
N ASP A 69 -13.10 -23.96 -15.89
CA ASP A 69 -13.78 -24.12 -14.61
C ASP A 69 -12.93 -24.85 -13.56
N ASP A 70 -11.95 -25.63 -13.98
CA ASP A 70 -11.01 -26.32 -13.09
C ASP A 70 -10.02 -25.31 -12.46
N PHE A 71 -9.50 -24.39 -13.28
CA PHE A 71 -8.67 -23.27 -12.82
C PHE A 71 -9.44 -22.35 -11.85
N ALA A 72 -10.73 -22.12 -12.10
CA ALA A 72 -11.57 -21.34 -11.18
C ALA A 72 -11.69 -22.03 -9.80
N LYS A 73 -11.84 -23.36 -9.77
CA LYS A 73 -11.90 -24.14 -8.53
C LYS A 73 -10.57 -24.18 -7.78
N GLU A 74 -9.42 -24.16 -8.48
CA GLU A 74 -8.10 -24.07 -7.82
C GLU A 74 -7.90 -22.73 -7.10
N LEU A 75 -8.54 -21.65 -7.59
CA LEU A 75 -8.41 -20.31 -7.01
C LEU A 75 -9.36 -20.06 -5.82
N GLY A 76 -10.33 -20.94 -5.58
CA GLY A 76 -11.26 -20.84 -4.45
C GLY A 76 -12.63 -21.45 -4.73
N ASP A 77 -13.62 -21.00 -3.97
CA ASP A 77 -15.01 -21.50 -4.01
C ASP A 77 -15.81 -20.91 -5.20
N PHE A 78 -15.22 -20.98 -6.41
CA PHE A 78 -15.83 -20.48 -7.64
C PHE A 78 -16.47 -21.64 -8.40
N LYS A 79 -17.73 -21.45 -8.82
CA LYS A 79 -18.51 -22.50 -9.51
C LYS A 79 -18.13 -22.65 -10.98
N SER A 80 -17.62 -21.59 -11.60
CA SER A 80 -17.25 -21.54 -13.01
C SER A 80 -16.27 -20.40 -13.30
N PHE A 81 -15.63 -20.44 -14.47
CA PHE A 81 -14.78 -19.34 -14.93
C PHE A 81 -15.56 -18.02 -15.09
N GLU A 82 -16.83 -18.09 -15.49
CA GLU A 82 -17.70 -16.91 -15.54
C GLU A 82 -17.96 -16.30 -14.16
N ASP A 83 -18.14 -17.14 -13.13
CA ASP A 83 -18.32 -16.69 -11.75
C ASP A 83 -17.06 -16.00 -11.21
N LEU A 84 -15.87 -16.59 -11.45
CA LEU A 84 -14.60 -15.96 -11.16
C LEU A 84 -14.46 -14.60 -11.85
N ARG A 85 -14.77 -14.54 -13.16
CA ARG A 85 -14.67 -13.29 -13.93
C ARG A 85 -15.64 -12.23 -13.43
N LYS A 86 -16.86 -12.63 -13.04
CA LYS A 86 -17.86 -11.73 -12.46
C LYS A 86 -17.38 -11.19 -11.12
N ARG A 87 -16.86 -12.05 -10.24
CA ARG A 87 -16.35 -11.62 -8.93
C ARG A 87 -15.17 -10.67 -9.05
N ILE A 88 -14.23 -10.94 -9.95
CA ILE A 88 -13.11 -10.03 -10.23
C ILE A 88 -13.63 -8.69 -10.75
N ARG A 89 -14.61 -8.71 -11.67
CA ARG A 89 -15.23 -7.48 -12.17
C ARG A 89 -15.88 -6.69 -11.03
N GLU A 90 -16.70 -7.32 -10.20
CA GLU A 90 -17.35 -6.66 -9.05
C GLU A 90 -16.31 -6.08 -8.08
N GLN A 91 -15.22 -6.81 -7.83
CA GLN A 91 -14.14 -6.33 -6.98
C GLN A 91 -13.45 -5.10 -7.60
N LEU A 92 -13.14 -5.12 -8.89
CA LEU A 92 -12.53 -4.00 -9.60
C LEU A 92 -13.47 -2.80 -9.68
N GLU A 93 -14.76 -3.02 -9.92
CA GLU A 93 -15.79 -1.97 -9.92
C GLU A 93 -15.93 -1.33 -8.55
N SER A 94 -15.97 -2.14 -7.49
CA SER A 94 -15.99 -1.66 -6.11
C SER A 94 -14.75 -0.84 -5.78
N GLN A 95 -13.55 -1.37 -6.07
CA GLN A 95 -12.28 -0.66 -5.89
C GLN A 95 -12.27 0.67 -6.66
N LYS A 96 -12.72 0.67 -7.91
CA LYS A 96 -12.72 1.87 -8.75
C LYS A 96 -13.74 2.90 -8.26
N ARG A 97 -14.92 2.46 -7.81
CA ARG A 97 -15.93 3.33 -7.21
C ARG A 97 -15.40 4.00 -5.96
N HIS A 98 -14.77 3.23 -5.06
CA HIS A 98 -14.14 3.78 -3.86
C HIS A 98 -13.04 4.77 -4.21
N GLU A 99 -12.14 4.45 -5.15
CA GLU A 99 -11.09 5.35 -5.60
C GLU A 99 -11.63 6.67 -6.17
N ILE A 100 -12.66 6.61 -7.02
CA ILE A 100 -13.31 7.78 -7.60
C ILE A 100 -13.97 8.62 -6.51
N GLU A 101 -14.69 8.00 -5.59
CA GLU A 101 -15.36 8.71 -4.49
C GLU A 101 -14.34 9.41 -3.58
N HIS A 102 -13.28 8.72 -3.20
CA HIS A 102 -12.19 9.32 -2.41
C HIS A 102 -11.53 10.48 -3.16
N THR A 103 -11.20 10.29 -4.43
CA THR A 103 -10.55 11.34 -5.25
C THR A 103 -11.47 12.54 -5.43
N ALA A 104 -12.78 12.33 -5.61
CA ALA A 104 -13.76 13.40 -5.74
C ALA A 104 -13.88 14.17 -4.41
N LYS A 105 -13.99 13.47 -3.28
CA LYS A 105 -14.03 14.08 -1.94
C LYS A 105 -12.77 14.89 -1.66
N ASP A 106 -11.59 14.35 -1.95
CA ASP A 106 -10.31 15.03 -1.73
C ASP A 106 -10.21 16.32 -2.56
N LYS A 107 -10.59 16.26 -3.84
CA LYS A 107 -10.65 17.44 -4.73
C LYS A 107 -11.64 18.50 -4.24
N LEU A 108 -12.81 18.09 -3.76
CA LEU A 108 -13.81 19.01 -3.21
C LEU A 108 -13.27 19.73 -1.96
N VAL A 109 -12.66 18.97 -1.05
CA VAL A 109 -12.03 19.53 0.16
C VAL A 109 -10.88 20.47 -0.22
N GLN A 110 -10.05 20.11 -1.20
CA GLN A 110 -8.96 20.94 -1.67
C GLN A 110 -9.46 22.27 -2.26
N GLU A 111 -10.54 22.24 -3.06
CA GLU A 111 -11.18 23.44 -3.59
C GLU A 111 -11.77 24.31 -2.47
N LEU A 112 -12.42 23.71 -1.48
CA LEU A 112 -12.96 24.42 -0.32
C LEU A 112 -11.86 25.13 0.47
N VAL A 113 -10.74 24.46 0.73
CA VAL A 113 -9.58 25.05 1.43
C VAL A 113 -8.95 26.16 0.60
N SER A 114 -8.87 26.00 -0.72
CA SER A 114 -8.25 27.00 -1.60
C SER A 114 -9.09 28.28 -1.71
N ARG A 115 -10.42 28.16 -1.66
CA ARG A 115 -11.34 29.31 -1.71
C ARG A 115 -11.48 30.05 -0.37
N ASN A 116 -11.14 29.40 0.74
CA ASN A 116 -11.30 29.95 2.09
C ASN A 116 -9.94 30.12 2.77
N ASN A 117 -9.35 31.31 2.65
CA ASN A 117 -8.09 31.61 3.31
C ASN A 117 -8.30 32.30 4.66
N PHE A 118 -8.05 31.57 5.74
CA PHE A 118 -8.06 32.07 7.11
C PHE A 118 -6.82 31.60 7.88
N PRO A 119 -6.38 32.34 8.91
CA PRO A 119 -5.28 31.91 9.77
C PRO A 119 -5.72 30.71 10.64
N VAL A 120 -4.87 29.69 10.72
CA VAL A 120 -5.08 28.55 11.63
C VAL A 120 -4.16 28.65 12.85
N PRO A 121 -4.63 28.27 14.05
CA PRO A 121 -3.81 28.26 15.25
C PRO A 121 -2.56 27.37 15.09
N GLU A 122 -1.38 27.89 15.44
CA GLU A 122 -0.13 27.12 15.32
C GLU A 122 -0.13 25.85 16.18
N SER A 123 -0.79 25.87 17.33
CA SER A 123 -0.92 24.69 18.19
C SER A 123 -1.61 23.51 17.48
N LEU A 124 -2.68 23.78 16.72
CA LEU A 124 -3.38 22.75 15.95
C LEU A 124 -2.51 22.22 14.80
N VAL A 125 -1.74 23.10 14.16
CA VAL A 125 -0.81 22.71 13.10
C VAL A 125 0.30 21.82 13.66
N ASP A 126 0.89 22.16 14.81
CA ASP A 126 1.96 21.34 15.42
C ASP A 126 1.46 19.97 15.88
N GLN A 127 0.25 19.92 16.47
CA GLN A 127 -0.40 18.64 16.80
C GLN A 127 -0.64 17.80 15.54
N GLN A 128 -1.11 18.41 14.45
CA GLN A 128 -1.35 17.70 13.20
C GLN A 128 -0.05 17.21 12.54
N VAL A 129 1.01 18.02 12.58
CA VAL A 129 2.35 17.62 12.11
C VAL A 129 2.85 16.42 12.92
N THR A 130 2.73 16.47 14.24
CA THR A 130 3.14 15.37 15.13
C THR A 130 2.36 14.10 14.82
N SER A 131 1.03 14.18 14.71
CA SER A 131 0.19 13.03 14.38
C SER A 131 0.52 12.43 13.00
N ARG A 132 0.80 13.27 11.99
CA ARG A 132 1.24 12.81 10.67
C ARG A 132 2.57 12.08 10.72
N LEU A 133 3.53 12.61 11.47
CA LEU A 133 4.84 11.96 11.64
C LEU A 133 4.70 10.63 12.36
N GLU A 134 3.91 10.55 13.42
CA GLU A 134 3.66 9.28 14.14
C GLU A 134 3.04 8.21 13.23
N ARG A 135 2.06 8.59 12.38
CA ARG A 135 1.49 7.67 11.38
C ARG A 135 2.54 7.21 10.37
N GLY A 136 3.36 8.14 9.87
CA GLY A 136 4.46 7.82 8.96
C GLY A 136 5.47 6.86 9.58
N PHE A 137 5.87 7.11 10.83
CA PHE A 137 6.79 6.25 11.56
C PHE A 137 6.20 4.87 11.83
N ARG A 138 4.91 4.78 12.17
CA ARG A 138 4.22 3.49 12.34
C ARG A 138 4.22 2.69 11.03
N ALA A 139 3.97 3.35 9.90
CA ALA A 139 4.00 2.70 8.58
C ALA A 139 5.41 2.20 8.22
N LEU A 140 6.44 3.01 8.47
CA LEU A 140 7.85 2.63 8.24
C LEU A 140 8.30 1.50 9.17
N ALA A 141 7.89 1.52 10.45
CA ALA A 141 8.15 0.45 11.39
C ALA A 141 7.50 -0.87 10.94
N ALA A 142 6.26 -0.81 10.42
CA ALA A 142 5.59 -1.98 9.85
C ALA A 142 6.30 -2.55 8.60
N GLN A 143 7.06 -1.72 7.87
CA GLN A 143 7.92 -2.14 6.76
C GLN A 143 9.30 -2.66 7.21
N GLY A 144 9.55 -2.77 8.52
CA GLY A 144 10.79 -3.31 9.08
C GLY A 144 11.90 -2.28 9.29
N MET A 145 11.59 -0.98 9.25
CA MET A 145 12.57 0.07 9.53
C MET A 145 13.02 0.00 11.00
N ARG A 146 14.34 -0.01 11.22
CA ARG A 146 14.90 -0.05 12.57
C ARG A 146 14.78 1.32 13.24
N PRO A 147 14.53 1.36 14.56
CA PRO A 147 14.43 2.62 15.31
C PRO A 147 15.72 3.45 15.26
N GLU A 148 16.88 2.81 15.08
CA GLU A 148 18.16 3.49 14.91
C GLU A 148 18.26 4.27 13.60
N ASP A 149 17.71 3.73 12.51
CA ASP A 149 17.67 4.42 11.22
C ASP A 149 16.59 5.51 11.22
N MET A 150 15.53 5.34 12.01
CA MET A 150 14.52 6.37 12.25
C MET A 150 15.11 7.56 13.02
N ARG A 151 16.03 7.32 13.96
CA ARG A 151 16.76 8.38 14.68
C ARG A 151 17.76 9.15 13.82
N LYS A 152 18.24 8.56 12.72
CA LYS A 152 19.12 9.24 11.75
C LYS A 152 18.36 10.16 10.80
N MET A 153 17.02 10.11 10.80
CA MET A 153 16.22 11.02 9.99
C MET A 153 16.23 12.43 10.58
N ASP A 154 16.25 13.42 9.69
CA ASP A 154 16.17 14.82 10.08
C ASP A 154 14.72 15.21 10.41
N PHE A 155 14.35 15.05 11.68
CA PHE A 155 12.99 15.34 12.16
C PHE A 155 12.57 16.80 11.91
N GLY A 156 13.52 17.74 11.94
CA GLY A 156 13.27 19.15 11.65
C GLY A 156 12.83 19.34 10.19
N ARG A 157 13.58 18.76 9.26
CA ARG A 157 13.24 18.77 7.83
C ARG A 157 11.92 18.05 7.54
N LEU A 158 11.67 16.91 8.19
CA LEU A 158 10.42 16.17 8.05
C LEU A 158 9.23 16.97 8.57
N ARG A 159 9.33 17.62 9.74
CA ARG A 159 8.30 18.52 10.26
C ARG A 159 8.01 19.65 9.28
N GLN A 160 9.05 20.29 8.75
CA GLN A 160 8.89 21.40 7.82
C GLN A 160 8.20 20.96 6.52
N ALA A 161 8.57 19.79 5.97
CA ALA A 161 7.93 19.22 4.80
C ALA A 161 6.45 18.86 5.03
N GLN A 162 6.10 18.42 6.25
CA GLN A 162 4.71 18.08 6.60
C GLN A 162 3.88 19.31 6.98
N ARG A 163 4.51 20.45 7.33
CA ARG A 163 3.80 21.63 7.85
C ARG A 163 2.76 22.16 6.88
N GLU A 164 3.10 22.27 5.60
CA GLU A 164 2.17 22.78 4.59
C GLU A 164 0.94 21.86 4.42
N ALA A 165 1.17 20.55 4.39
CA ALA A 165 0.10 19.58 4.31
C ALA A 165 -0.75 19.54 5.60
N ALA A 166 -0.13 19.71 6.77
CA ALA A 166 -0.82 19.82 8.05
C ALA A 166 -1.71 21.07 8.13
N VAL A 167 -1.22 22.23 7.65
CA VAL A 167 -2.03 23.46 7.55
C VAL A 167 -3.26 23.24 6.69
N ARG A 168 -3.11 22.58 5.52
CA ARG A 168 -4.25 22.26 4.65
C ARG A 168 -5.26 21.35 5.34
N GLU A 169 -4.81 20.32 6.04
CA GLU A 169 -5.70 19.38 6.73
C GLU A 169 -6.42 20.05 7.90
N VAL A 170 -5.74 20.86 8.72
CA VAL A 170 -6.38 21.61 9.81
C VAL A 170 -7.43 22.58 9.25
N LYS A 171 -7.13 23.27 8.14
CA LYS A 171 -8.12 24.12 7.46
C LYS A 171 -9.32 23.32 6.98
N ALA A 172 -9.09 22.17 6.36
CA ALA A 172 -10.16 21.29 5.89
C ALA A 172 -11.06 20.85 7.06
N SER A 173 -10.47 20.38 8.16
CA SER A 173 -11.23 19.96 9.35
C SER A 173 -12.07 21.09 9.93
N LEU A 174 -11.51 22.29 10.09
CA LEU A 174 -12.26 23.44 10.63
C LEU A 174 -13.41 23.89 9.70
N ILE A 175 -13.21 23.83 8.38
CA ILE A 175 -14.28 24.14 7.41
C ILE A 175 -15.39 23.09 7.50
N LEU A 176 -15.03 21.81 7.51
CA LEU A 176 -15.99 20.70 7.56
C LEU A 176 -16.78 20.71 8.87
N GLU A 177 -16.11 20.93 10.01
CA GLU A 177 -16.73 21.08 11.32
C GLU A 177 -17.75 22.23 11.31
N LYS A 178 -17.38 23.38 10.71
CA LYS A 178 -18.30 24.52 10.65
C LYS A 178 -19.49 24.29 9.73
N ILE A 179 -19.30 23.52 8.65
CA ILE A 179 -20.40 23.09 7.77
C ILE A 179 -21.32 22.12 8.52
N ALA A 180 -20.75 21.14 9.24
CA ALA A 180 -21.51 20.18 10.03
C ALA A 180 -22.37 20.87 11.11
N ASP A 181 -21.79 21.83 11.84
CA ASP A 181 -22.49 22.68 12.83
C ASP A 181 -23.64 23.47 12.18
N LYS A 182 -23.38 24.10 11.03
CA LYS A 182 -24.39 24.91 10.33
C LYS A 182 -25.54 24.07 9.77
N GLU A 183 -25.23 22.90 9.22
CA GLU A 183 -26.21 21.99 8.62
C GLU A 183 -26.80 20.99 9.63
N ASN A 184 -26.42 21.08 10.91
CA ASN A 184 -26.83 20.16 11.97
C ASN A 184 -26.59 18.67 11.65
N ILE A 185 -25.46 18.38 11.01
CA ILE A 185 -25.07 17.00 10.70
C ILE A 185 -24.52 16.38 11.98
N GLN A 186 -25.15 15.30 12.45
CA GLN A 186 -24.72 14.54 13.60
C GLN A 186 -24.55 13.08 13.20
N ALA A 187 -23.45 12.46 13.63
CA ALA A 187 -23.28 11.02 13.49
C ALA A 187 -24.35 10.30 14.32
N SER A 188 -25.16 9.47 13.67
CA SER A 188 -26.15 8.66 14.35
C SER A 188 -25.46 7.45 15.00
N ASP A 189 -26.06 6.90 16.06
CA ASP A 189 -25.57 5.66 16.67
C ASP A 189 -25.51 4.51 15.63
N ALA A 190 -26.41 4.50 14.65
CA ALA A 190 -26.40 3.52 13.56
C ALA A 190 -25.16 3.67 12.64
N ASP A 191 -24.71 4.90 12.36
CA ASP A 191 -23.48 5.13 11.58
C ASP A 191 -22.24 4.65 12.35
N LEU A 192 -22.23 4.85 13.67
CA LEU A 192 -21.16 4.38 14.55
C LEU A 192 -21.12 2.86 14.62
N ASP A 193 -22.27 2.20 14.79
CA ASP A 193 -22.34 0.73 14.80
C ASP A 193 -21.86 0.13 13.46
N LEU A 194 -22.25 0.72 12.32
CA LEU A 194 -21.78 0.29 11.00
C LEU A 194 -20.26 0.39 10.84
N GLU A 195 -19.65 1.47 11.36
CA GLU A 195 -18.20 1.63 11.29
C GLU A 195 -17.47 0.66 12.24
N VAL A 196 -18.02 0.41 13.43
CA VAL A 196 -17.49 -0.61 14.36
C VAL A 196 -17.57 -2.01 13.72
N GLU A 197 -18.65 -2.34 13.00
CA GLU A 197 -18.77 -3.59 12.26
C GLU A 197 -17.71 -3.71 11.16
N ARG A 198 -17.41 -2.63 10.44
CA ARG A 198 -16.32 -2.62 9.45
C ARG A 198 -14.96 -2.87 10.09
N PHE A 199 -14.66 -2.24 11.23
CA PHE A 199 -13.43 -2.51 11.98
C PHE A 199 -13.37 -3.96 12.47
N ALA A 200 -14.50 -4.51 12.94
CA ALA A 200 -14.61 -5.91 13.35
C ALA A 200 -14.28 -6.87 12.21
N GLN A 201 -14.78 -6.60 10.99
CA GLN A 201 -14.44 -7.38 9.80
C GLN A 201 -12.96 -7.26 9.43
N GLN A 202 -12.41 -6.04 9.45
CA GLN A 202 -11.02 -5.78 9.08
C GLN A 202 -10.03 -6.42 10.07
N TRP A 203 -10.31 -6.34 11.37
CA TRP A 203 -9.45 -6.89 12.42
C TRP A 203 -9.74 -8.36 12.73
N ARG A 204 -10.79 -8.94 12.12
CA ARG A 204 -11.29 -10.30 12.42
C ARG A 204 -11.52 -10.52 13.91
N GLN A 205 -12.16 -9.55 14.57
CA GLN A 205 -12.48 -9.58 15.99
C GLN A 205 -13.99 -9.43 16.20
N PRO A 206 -14.57 -9.94 17.31
CA PRO A 206 -15.98 -9.75 17.59
C PRO A 206 -16.29 -8.27 17.82
N VAL A 207 -17.45 -7.83 17.32
CA VAL A 207 -17.92 -6.42 17.35
C VAL A 207 -17.86 -5.84 18.76
N GLU A 208 -18.26 -6.59 19.78
CA GLU A 208 -18.22 -6.12 21.17
C GLU A 208 -16.80 -5.84 21.68
N ALA A 209 -15.82 -6.66 21.30
CA ALA A 209 -14.42 -6.45 21.69
C ALA A 209 -13.84 -5.23 20.98
N VAL A 210 -14.18 -5.04 19.70
CA VAL A 210 -13.76 -3.86 18.94
C VAL A 210 -14.41 -2.60 19.49
N ARG A 211 -15.72 -2.63 19.77
CA ARG A 211 -16.44 -1.52 20.39
C ARG A 211 -15.80 -1.12 21.71
N LYS A 212 -15.58 -2.09 22.61
CA LYS A 212 -14.94 -1.83 23.91
C LYS A 212 -13.57 -1.20 23.75
N LYS A 213 -12.76 -1.70 22.81
CA LYS A 213 -11.42 -1.17 22.53
C LYS A 213 -11.46 0.25 21.96
N LEU A 214 -12.38 0.52 21.02
CA LEU A 214 -12.56 1.86 20.44
C LEU A 214 -13.09 2.87 21.45
N THR A 215 -13.92 2.45 22.41
CA THR A 215 -14.37 3.28 23.53
C THR A 215 -13.20 3.58 24.49
N ASP A 216 -12.42 2.56 24.86
CA ASP A 216 -11.29 2.68 25.79
C ASP A 216 -10.18 3.60 25.23
N GLU A 217 -9.93 3.54 23.91
CA GLU A 217 -8.99 4.42 23.21
C GLU A 217 -9.57 5.82 22.89
N GLY A 218 -10.78 6.14 23.35
CA GLY A 218 -11.48 7.40 23.05
C GLY A 218 -11.64 7.64 21.54
N THR A 219 -11.64 6.57 20.74
CA THR A 219 -11.71 6.63 19.28
C THR A 219 -13.16 6.75 18.82
N LEU A 220 -14.09 6.14 19.56
CA LEU A 220 -15.53 6.22 19.30
C LEU A 220 -16.08 7.65 19.43
N GLU A 221 -15.64 8.40 20.44
CA GLU A 221 -16.01 9.82 20.59
C GLU A 221 -15.44 10.66 19.45
N ARG A 222 -14.16 10.45 19.11
CA ARG A 222 -13.53 11.12 17.96
C ARG A 222 -14.15 10.78 16.61
N MET A 223 -14.77 9.61 16.46
CA MET A 223 -15.52 9.23 15.25
C MET A 223 -16.87 9.93 15.19
N ARG A 224 -17.47 10.24 16.34
CA ARG A 224 -18.74 10.96 16.41
C ARG A 224 -18.58 12.44 16.09
N GLU A 225 -17.43 13.01 16.41
CA GLU A 225 -17.09 14.42 16.17
C GLU A 225 -16.51 14.70 14.78
N ARG A 226 -16.21 13.67 13.97
CA ARG A 226 -15.50 13.79 12.69
C ARG A 226 -16.35 13.52 11.45
#